data_AF-A0A1B8ZRY2-F1
#
_entry.id   AF-A0A1B8ZRY2-F1
#
_cell.length_a   1.000
_cell.length_b   1.000
_cell.length_c   1.000
_cell.angle_alpha   90.00
_cell.angle_beta   90.00
_cell.angle_gamma   90.00
#
_symmetry.space_group_name_H-M   'P 1'
#
loop_
_entity.id
_entity.type
_entity.pdbx_description
1 polymer ?
#
loop_
_entity_poly.entity_id
_entity_poly.type
_entity_poly.pdbx_seq_one_letter_code
_entity_poly.pdbx_strand_id
1 'polypeptide(L)'
;MELENFKELWNKDTGQELPEISLEKQREIHSPLQMLTINMKTEFWLMIVTLPLLLTSFPFASADSNIRTISTFVTILTVAFMMYFYSRFLKLYKLLRKNSINTNYDLFNLKTQLLISKEIYISYYISYIPLGFLLSLIKISFHFDMEYNLAIFGISLLITLGLVFFMIRYWIYYMYGRYIDDVVRLVDELNGIEPKDSDVKKKITWFERSQKFFMNKWGVSGNILNTVLWFISMYFFIIAFLTLILLIFIIIGIKLNFIDAITLQRALNRLN
;
A
#
# COMPACT_ATOMS: atom_id res chain seq x y z
N MET A 1 -8.25 -18.41 9.58
CA MET A 1 -8.30 -18.81 11.00
C MET A 1 -9.64 -19.48 11.21
N GLU A 2 -9.66 -20.63 11.89
CA GLU A 2 -10.88 -21.45 12.04
C GLU A 2 -11.73 -20.95 13.20
N LEU A 3 -13.05 -20.96 13.02
CA LEU A 3 -14.06 -20.46 13.95
C LEU A 3 -13.98 -21.17 15.33
N GLU A 4 -13.40 -22.37 15.36
CA GLU A 4 -13.26 -23.22 16.53
C GLU A 4 -12.32 -22.63 17.58
N ASN A 5 -11.16 -22.10 17.16
CA ASN A 5 -10.25 -21.39 18.07
C ASN A 5 -10.92 -20.17 18.73
N PHE A 6 -11.87 -19.53 18.02
CA PHE A 6 -12.63 -18.39 18.52
C PHE A 6 -13.59 -18.80 19.65
N LYS A 7 -14.20 -19.98 19.51
CA LYS A 7 -15.18 -20.52 20.46
C LYS A 7 -14.50 -21.01 21.75
N GLU A 8 -13.31 -21.58 21.61
CA GLU A 8 -12.49 -22.05 22.74
C GLU A 8 -12.03 -20.90 23.64
N LEU A 9 -11.61 -19.78 23.04
CA LEU A 9 -11.19 -18.58 23.76
C LEU A 9 -12.36 -17.88 24.46
N TRP A 10 -13.52 -17.79 23.80
CA TRP A 10 -14.74 -17.19 24.37
C TRP A 10 -15.23 -17.95 25.63
N ASN A 11 -15.11 -19.28 25.62
CA ASN A 11 -15.48 -20.12 26.76
C ASN A 11 -14.49 -20.02 27.92
N LYS A 12 -13.23 -19.62 27.68
CA LYS A 12 -12.25 -19.35 28.75
C LYS A 12 -12.47 -17.99 29.45
N ASP A 13 -13.11 -17.04 28.76
CA ASP A 13 -13.24 -15.64 29.18
C ASP A 13 -14.48 -15.38 30.08
N THR A 14 -15.28 -16.40 30.41
CA THR A 14 -16.61 -16.24 31.02
C THR A 14 -16.66 -16.32 32.56
N GLY A 15 -15.54 -16.43 33.29
CA GLY A 15 -15.62 -16.84 34.71
C GLY A 15 -14.67 -16.25 35.76
N GLN A 16 -13.60 -15.53 35.43
CA GLN A 16 -12.66 -15.03 36.44
C GLN A 16 -12.15 -13.63 36.04
N GLU A 17 -11.93 -12.76 37.04
CA GLU A 17 -11.40 -11.40 36.86
C GLU A 17 -10.30 -11.39 35.80
N LEU A 18 -10.52 -10.59 34.75
CA LEU A 18 -9.63 -10.49 33.59
C LEU A 18 -8.20 -10.33 34.09
N PRO A 19 -7.30 -11.29 33.84
CA PRO A 19 -5.95 -11.22 34.39
C PRO A 19 -5.26 -9.95 33.87
N GLU A 20 -4.88 -9.07 34.79
CA GLU A 20 -4.13 -7.86 34.44
C GLU A 20 -2.81 -8.26 33.78
N ILE A 21 -2.58 -7.74 32.59
CA ILE A 21 -1.37 -8.03 31.80
C ILE A 21 -0.16 -7.43 32.55
N SER A 22 0.90 -8.21 32.73
CA SER A 22 2.15 -7.72 33.34
C SER A 22 2.71 -6.49 32.59
N LEU A 23 3.22 -5.50 33.31
CA LEU A 23 3.74 -4.24 32.75
C LEU A 23 4.82 -4.43 31.68
N GLU A 24 5.66 -5.47 31.79
CA GLU A 24 6.70 -5.77 30.80
C GLU A 24 6.08 -6.16 29.44
N LYS A 25 5.08 -7.05 29.47
CA LYS A 25 4.35 -7.46 28.26
C LYS A 25 3.52 -6.33 27.67
N GLN A 26 2.98 -5.43 28.50
CA GLN A 26 2.35 -4.19 28.01
C GLN A 26 3.36 -3.34 27.23
N ARG A 27 4.59 -3.20 27.74
CA ARG A 27 5.67 -2.45 27.08
C ARG A 27 6.11 -3.07 25.75
N GLU A 28 6.16 -4.40 25.67
CA GLU A 28 6.48 -5.11 24.43
C GLU A 28 5.44 -4.89 23.34
N ILE A 29 4.14 -4.90 23.66
CA ILE A 29 3.06 -4.60 22.70
C ILE A 29 3.07 -3.12 22.29
N HIS A 30 3.44 -2.22 23.19
CA HIS A 30 3.45 -0.78 22.89
C HIS A 30 4.48 -0.43 21.80
N SER A 31 5.58 -1.17 21.68
CA SER A 31 6.60 -0.90 20.66
C SER A 31 6.10 -1.02 19.20
N PRO A 32 5.53 -2.16 18.74
CA PRO A 32 4.98 -2.27 17.39
C PRO A 32 3.76 -1.37 17.17
N LEU A 33 2.94 -1.12 18.21
CA LEU A 33 1.82 -0.17 18.12
C LEU A 33 2.28 1.28 17.91
N GLN A 34 3.36 1.69 18.59
CA GLN A 34 3.98 3.00 18.37
C GLN A 34 4.51 3.11 16.93
N MET A 35 5.11 2.05 16.41
CA MET A 35 5.63 2.05 15.05
C MET A 35 4.51 2.12 14.00
N LEU A 36 3.41 1.39 14.21
CA LEU A 36 2.18 1.55 13.43
C LEU A 36 1.70 3.01 13.45
N THR A 37 1.62 3.60 14.63
CA THR A 37 1.18 5.00 14.81
C THR A 37 2.07 6.00 14.07
N ILE A 38 3.39 5.80 14.08
CA ILE A 38 4.36 6.64 13.35
C ILE A 38 4.19 6.48 11.84
N ASN A 39 4.08 5.24 11.36
CA ASN A 39 3.88 4.94 9.94
C ASN A 39 2.57 5.55 9.44
N MET A 40 1.50 5.42 10.23
CA MET A 40 0.21 6.05 9.97
C MET A 40 0.34 7.58 9.82
N LYS A 41 1.01 8.24 10.76
CA LYS A 41 1.23 9.70 10.69
C LYS A 41 2.05 10.10 9.46
N THR A 42 3.03 9.28 9.09
CA THR A 42 3.89 9.51 7.92
C THR A 42 3.08 9.44 6.62
N GLU A 43 2.24 8.42 6.46
CA GLU A 43 1.37 8.29 5.29
C GLU A 43 0.36 9.43 5.20
N PHE A 44 -0.17 9.91 6.33
CA PHE A 44 -1.05 11.08 6.32
C PHE A 44 -0.36 12.33 5.75
N TRP A 45 0.88 12.61 6.18
CA TRP A 45 1.64 13.74 5.66
C TRP A 45 2.02 13.54 4.19
N LEU A 46 2.41 12.31 3.79
CA LEU A 46 2.65 11.99 2.38
C LEU A 46 1.40 12.24 1.54
N MET A 47 0.23 11.78 1.98
CA MET A 47 -1.04 11.99 1.30
C MET A 47 -1.36 13.49 1.17
N ILE A 48 -1.17 14.29 2.23
CA ILE A 48 -1.40 15.75 2.18
C ILE A 48 -0.52 16.42 1.13
N VAL A 49 0.71 15.93 0.92
CA VAL A 49 1.63 16.50 -0.07
C VAL A 49 1.33 15.99 -1.48
N THR A 50 1.08 14.68 -1.64
CA THR A 50 0.94 14.05 -2.97
C THR A 50 -0.45 14.22 -3.56
N LEU A 51 -1.50 14.24 -2.74
CA LEU A 51 -2.89 14.34 -3.22
C LEU A 51 -3.15 15.65 -3.96
N PRO A 52 -2.80 16.85 -3.44
CA PRO A 52 -2.97 18.08 -4.19
C PRO A 52 -2.18 18.08 -5.49
N LEU A 53 -0.96 17.52 -5.50
CA LEU A 53 -0.13 17.42 -6.70
C LEU A 53 -0.79 16.57 -7.79
N LEU A 54 -1.47 15.49 -7.41
CA LEU A 54 -2.29 14.67 -8.31
C LEU A 54 -3.53 15.42 -8.78
N LEU A 55 -4.23 16.12 -7.89
CA LEU A 55 -5.53 16.75 -8.18
C LEU A 55 -5.43 18.06 -8.95
N THR A 56 -4.35 18.84 -8.81
CA THR A 56 -4.16 20.11 -9.55
C THR A 56 -4.06 19.90 -11.06
N SER A 57 -3.60 18.72 -11.48
CA SER A 57 -3.40 18.39 -12.89
C SER A 57 -4.63 17.74 -13.52
N PHE A 58 -5.47 17.04 -12.74
CA PHE A 58 -6.22 15.90 -13.26
C PHE A 58 -7.66 16.15 -13.75
N PRO A 59 -8.50 17.05 -13.19
CA PRO A 59 -9.80 17.28 -13.82
C PRO A 59 -9.68 18.17 -15.08
N PHE A 60 -8.59 18.92 -15.24
CA PHE A 60 -8.43 19.92 -16.30
C PHE A 60 -7.40 19.55 -17.38
N ALA A 61 -6.85 18.33 -17.34
CA ALA A 61 -5.82 17.88 -18.28
C ALA A 61 -6.29 17.79 -19.74
N SER A 62 -7.60 17.69 -19.98
CA SER A 62 -8.17 17.57 -21.33
C SER A 62 -9.00 18.80 -21.70
N ALA A 63 -8.85 19.26 -22.94
CA ALA A 63 -9.68 20.31 -23.54
C ALA A 63 -11.09 19.83 -23.92
N ASP A 64 -11.28 18.51 -24.08
CA ASP A 64 -12.56 17.90 -24.41
C ASP A 64 -13.52 17.94 -23.21
N SER A 65 -14.71 18.51 -23.41
CA SER A 65 -15.73 18.69 -22.38
C SER A 65 -16.27 17.37 -21.81
N ASN A 66 -16.39 16.33 -22.64
CA ASN A 66 -16.87 15.01 -22.22
C ASN A 66 -15.83 14.30 -21.35
N ILE A 67 -14.56 14.30 -21.80
CA ILE A 67 -13.44 13.73 -21.04
C ILE A 67 -13.27 14.46 -19.72
N ARG A 68 -13.37 15.79 -19.72
CA ARG A 68 -13.32 16.61 -18.49
C ARG A 68 -14.44 16.26 -17.51
N THR A 69 -15.66 16.03 -18.01
CA THR A 69 -16.81 15.66 -17.16
C THR A 69 -16.60 14.29 -16.51
N ILE A 70 -16.18 13.29 -17.29
CA ILE A 70 -15.86 11.94 -16.79
C ILE A 70 -14.72 12.01 -15.77
N SER A 71 -13.66 12.76 -16.08
CA SER A 71 -12.50 12.94 -15.19
C SER A 71 -12.88 13.61 -13.88
N THR A 72 -13.76 14.60 -13.92
CA THR A 72 -14.29 15.25 -12.72
C THR A 72 -15.08 14.27 -11.86
N PHE A 73 -15.97 13.47 -12.45
CA PHE A 73 -16.76 12.48 -11.72
C PHE A 73 -15.90 11.40 -11.07
N VAL A 74 -14.95 10.83 -11.83
CA VAL A 74 -14.00 9.82 -11.31
C VAL A 74 -13.13 10.40 -10.20
N THR A 75 -12.72 11.66 -10.33
CA THR A 75 -11.95 12.36 -9.28
C THR A 75 -12.78 12.50 -8.01
N ILE A 76 -14.01 13.00 -8.10
CA ILE A 76 -14.91 13.16 -6.95
C ILE A 76 -15.14 11.81 -6.26
N LEU A 77 -15.42 10.76 -7.04
CA LEU A 77 -15.64 9.41 -6.53
C LEU A 77 -14.39 8.87 -5.82
N THR A 78 -13.21 9.07 -6.41
CA THR A 78 -11.93 8.66 -5.82
C THR A 78 -11.71 9.39 -4.49
N VAL A 79 -11.89 10.71 -4.44
CA VAL A 79 -11.74 11.50 -3.21
C VAL A 79 -12.76 11.05 -2.15
N ALA A 80 -14.00 10.72 -2.54
CA ALA A 80 -15.02 10.20 -1.63
C ALA A 80 -14.60 8.85 -1.00
N PHE A 81 -14.11 7.91 -1.81
CA PHE A 81 -13.58 6.63 -1.30
C PHE A 81 -12.38 6.84 -0.39
N MET A 82 -11.46 7.73 -0.76
CA MET A 82 -10.30 8.06 0.05
C MET A 82 -10.71 8.63 1.41
N MET A 83 -11.67 9.57 1.44
CA MET A 83 -12.23 10.10 2.69
C MET A 83 -12.86 9.00 3.55
N TYR A 84 -13.61 8.08 2.94
CA TYR A 84 -14.22 6.94 3.64
C TYR A 84 -13.15 6.04 4.28
N PHE A 85 -12.18 5.55 3.51
CA PHE A 85 -11.14 4.68 4.02
C PHE A 85 -10.26 5.39 5.06
N TYR A 86 -9.95 6.67 4.83
CA TYR A 86 -9.20 7.48 5.78
C TYR A 86 -9.96 7.71 7.10
N SER A 87 -11.30 7.80 7.06
CA SER A 87 -12.10 7.88 8.29
C SER A 87 -11.95 6.62 9.16
N ARG A 88 -11.84 5.43 8.54
CA ARG A 88 -11.61 4.15 9.22
C ARG A 88 -10.20 4.09 9.80
N PHE A 89 -9.22 4.59 9.05
CA PHE A 89 -7.85 4.76 9.51
C PHE A 89 -7.76 5.66 10.76
N LEU A 90 -8.46 6.79 10.77
CA LEU A 90 -8.50 7.69 11.94
C LEU A 90 -9.14 7.04 13.17
N LYS A 91 -10.16 6.19 12.98
CA LYS A 91 -10.76 5.41 14.08
C LYS A 91 -9.74 4.46 14.70
N LEU A 92 -8.98 3.71 13.88
CA LEU A 92 -7.90 2.86 14.38
C LEU A 92 -6.84 3.70 15.11
N TYR A 93 -6.39 4.80 14.51
CA TYR A 93 -5.37 5.67 15.13
C TYR A 93 -5.80 6.18 16.51
N LYS A 94 -7.07 6.58 16.64
CA LYS A 94 -7.64 7.00 17.94
C LYS A 94 -7.70 5.86 18.94
N LEU A 95 -8.01 4.64 18.49
CA LEU A 95 -8.00 3.46 19.34
C LEU A 95 -6.58 3.16 19.82
N LEU A 96 -5.58 3.14 18.93
CA LEU A 96 -4.18 2.87 19.28
C LEU A 96 -3.60 3.89 20.26
N ARG A 97 -4.08 5.13 20.23
CA ARG A 97 -3.69 6.18 21.18
C ARG A 97 -4.35 6.08 22.55
N LYS A 98 -5.46 5.36 22.67
CA LYS A 98 -6.15 5.19 23.94
C LYS A 98 -5.42 4.06 24.66
N ASN A 99 -4.49 4.40 25.55
CA ASN A 99 -3.57 3.51 26.28
C ASN A 99 -4.24 2.47 27.22
N SER A 100 -5.48 2.06 26.98
CA SER A 100 -6.16 1.06 27.81
C SER A 100 -6.10 -0.30 27.12
N ILE A 101 -4.92 -0.93 27.14
CA ILE A 101 -4.79 -2.37 26.88
C ILE A 101 -4.65 -3.00 28.27
N ASN A 102 -5.70 -2.90 29.07
CA ASN A 102 -5.66 -3.31 30.47
C ASN A 102 -6.24 -4.71 30.65
N THR A 103 -7.04 -5.17 29.68
CA THR A 103 -7.77 -6.44 29.76
C THR A 103 -7.52 -7.33 28.54
N ASN A 104 -7.73 -8.65 28.69
CA ASN A 104 -7.71 -9.59 27.57
C ASN A 104 -8.76 -9.24 26.49
N TYR A 105 -9.91 -8.71 26.90
CA TYR A 105 -10.92 -8.20 25.97
C TYR A 105 -10.38 -7.06 25.10
N ASP A 106 -9.61 -6.13 25.67
CA ASP A 106 -8.99 -5.03 24.93
C ASP A 106 -7.95 -5.55 23.92
N LEU A 107 -7.14 -6.54 24.31
CA LEU A 107 -6.18 -7.20 23.42
C LEU A 107 -6.87 -7.88 22.24
N PHE A 108 -7.99 -8.56 22.50
CA PHE A 108 -8.75 -9.27 21.47
C PHE A 108 -9.44 -8.32 20.49
N ASN A 109 -10.06 -7.26 21.02
CA ASN A 109 -10.65 -6.20 20.23
C ASN A 109 -9.58 -5.49 19.37
N LEU A 110 -8.41 -5.21 19.95
CA LEU A 110 -7.26 -4.66 19.23
C LEU A 110 -6.83 -5.57 18.08
N LYS A 111 -6.62 -6.87 18.34
CA LYS A 111 -6.27 -7.86 17.32
C LYS A 111 -7.27 -7.86 16.16
N THR A 112 -8.56 -7.93 16.48
CA THR A 112 -9.63 -7.95 15.47
C THR A 112 -9.64 -6.66 14.64
N GLN A 113 -9.50 -5.50 15.28
CA GLN A 113 -9.47 -4.23 14.57
C GLN A 113 -8.23 -4.07 13.68
N LEU A 114 -7.06 -4.53 14.12
CA LEU A 114 -5.84 -4.50 13.31
C LEU A 114 -5.97 -5.35 12.04
N LEU A 115 -6.55 -6.55 12.14
CA LEU A 115 -6.78 -7.43 10.99
C LEU A 115 -7.77 -6.80 9.99
N ILE A 116 -8.89 -6.25 10.48
CA ILE A 116 -9.85 -5.53 9.62
C ILE A 116 -9.18 -4.33 8.96
N SER A 117 -8.39 -3.58 9.71
CA SER A 117 -7.69 -2.42 9.17
C SER A 117 -6.69 -2.79 8.10
N LYS A 118 -5.96 -3.91 8.22
CA LYS A 118 -5.05 -4.43 7.18
C LYS A 118 -5.73 -4.54 5.81
N GLU A 119 -6.95 -5.09 5.77
CA GLU A 119 -7.73 -5.20 4.53
C GLU A 119 -8.25 -3.85 4.03
N ILE A 120 -8.62 -2.95 4.94
CA ILE A 120 -9.01 -1.57 4.61
C ILE A 120 -7.85 -0.80 3.96
N TYR A 121 -6.62 -1.00 4.43
CA TYR A 121 -5.43 -0.42 3.80
C TYR A 121 -5.25 -0.89 2.36
N ILE A 122 -5.39 -2.19 2.11
CA ILE A 122 -5.31 -2.73 0.75
C ILE A 122 -6.37 -2.07 -0.14
N SER A 123 -7.61 -1.97 0.36
CA SER A 123 -8.72 -1.34 -0.35
C SER A 123 -8.48 0.13 -0.65
N TYR A 124 -7.88 0.87 0.29
CA TYR A 124 -7.49 2.26 0.08
C TYR A 124 -6.54 2.43 -1.10
N TYR A 125 -5.47 1.63 -1.18
CA TYR A 125 -4.52 1.70 -2.29
C TYR A 125 -5.15 1.27 -3.63
N ILE A 126 -6.06 0.29 -3.62
CA ILE A 126 -6.79 -0.15 -4.83
C ILE A 126 -7.71 0.94 -5.37
N SER A 127 -8.28 1.80 -4.50
CA SER A 127 -9.18 2.89 -4.92
C SER A 127 -8.54 3.93 -5.85
N TYR A 128 -7.20 3.98 -5.91
CA TYR A 128 -6.47 4.86 -6.83
C TYR A 128 -6.38 4.31 -8.27
N ILE A 129 -6.63 3.02 -8.48
CA ILE A 129 -6.49 2.36 -9.79
C ILE A 129 -7.37 3.01 -10.86
N PRO A 130 -8.68 3.27 -10.63
CA PRO A 130 -9.54 3.92 -11.62
C PRO A 130 -9.01 5.30 -12.07
N LEU A 131 -8.45 6.07 -11.12
CA LEU A 131 -7.87 7.38 -11.39
C LEU A 131 -6.62 7.27 -12.27
N GLY A 132 -5.70 6.34 -11.96
CA GLY A 132 -4.52 6.07 -12.77
C GLY A 132 -4.83 5.53 -14.17
N PHE A 133 -5.87 4.68 -14.28
CA PHE A 133 -6.35 4.15 -15.55
C PHE A 133 -6.85 5.28 -16.47
N LEU A 134 -7.70 6.16 -15.94
CA LEU A 134 -8.21 7.29 -16.71
C LEU A 134 -7.10 8.26 -17.13
N LEU A 135 -6.11 8.53 -16.28
CA LEU A 135 -4.93 9.33 -16.64
C LEU A 135 -4.17 8.75 -17.82
N SER A 136 -4.05 7.42 -17.86
CA SER A 136 -3.38 6.71 -18.94
C SER A 136 -4.15 6.87 -20.26
N LEU A 137 -5.49 6.79 -20.22
CA LEU A 137 -6.34 7.01 -21.39
C LEU A 137 -6.23 8.44 -21.96
N ILE A 138 -6.22 9.45 -21.08
CA ILE A 138 -6.12 10.86 -21.49
C ILE A 138 -4.78 11.16 -22.16
N LYS A 139 -3.67 10.72 -21.55
CA LYS A 139 -2.32 10.99 -22.08
C LYS A 139 -2.06 10.37 -23.45
N ILE A 140 -2.68 9.23 -23.73
CA ILE A 140 -2.49 8.51 -24.99
C ILE A 140 -3.37 9.09 -26.10
N SER A 141 -4.21 10.11 -25.82
CA SER A 141 -5.16 10.71 -26.78
C SER A 141 -5.86 9.62 -27.60
N PHE A 142 -6.50 8.70 -26.89
CA PHE A 142 -6.93 7.40 -27.41
C PHE A 142 -7.89 7.53 -28.60
N HIS A 143 -7.35 7.60 -29.82
CA HIS A 143 -8.10 7.33 -31.04
C HIS A 143 -8.15 5.81 -31.20
N PHE A 144 -9.33 5.22 -30.98
CA PHE A 144 -9.59 3.77 -31.03
C PHE A 144 -9.42 3.11 -32.42
N ASP A 145 -8.87 3.85 -33.40
CA ASP A 145 -8.89 3.45 -34.81
C ASP A 145 -7.83 2.42 -35.22
N MET A 146 -6.97 1.94 -34.32
CA MET A 146 -6.04 0.84 -34.64
C MET A 146 -6.10 -0.27 -33.58
N GLU A 147 -6.56 -1.45 -33.97
CA GLU A 147 -6.62 -2.67 -33.15
C GLU A 147 -5.28 -2.95 -32.42
N TYR A 148 -4.16 -2.62 -33.08
CA TYR A 148 -2.80 -2.77 -32.56
C TYR A 148 -2.50 -1.87 -31.36
N ASN A 149 -3.06 -0.64 -31.33
CA ASN A 149 -2.88 0.30 -30.21
C ASN A 149 -3.61 -0.18 -28.95
N LEU A 150 -4.77 -0.84 -29.12
CA LEU A 150 -5.56 -1.35 -28.01
C LEU A 150 -4.90 -2.57 -27.36
N ALA A 151 -4.34 -3.49 -28.16
CA ALA A 151 -3.62 -4.65 -27.65
C ALA A 151 -2.34 -4.24 -26.89
N ILE A 152 -1.55 -3.33 -27.45
CA ILE A 152 -0.33 -2.80 -26.80
C ILE A 152 -0.70 -2.08 -25.50
N PHE A 153 -1.73 -1.23 -25.52
CA PHE A 153 -2.21 -0.56 -24.31
C PHE A 153 -2.66 -1.56 -23.26
N GLY A 154 -3.49 -2.54 -23.61
CA GLY A 154 -3.99 -3.57 -22.69
C GLY A 154 -2.86 -4.36 -22.03
N ILE A 155 -1.87 -4.83 -22.80
CA ILE A 155 -0.72 -5.56 -22.28
C ILE A 155 0.13 -4.65 -21.37
N SER A 156 0.42 -3.42 -21.78
CA SER A 156 1.21 -2.48 -20.98
C SER A 156 0.51 -2.11 -19.66
N LEU A 157 -0.82 -1.98 -19.69
CA LEU A 157 -1.64 -1.73 -18.52
C LEU A 157 -1.63 -2.93 -17.57
N LEU A 158 -1.78 -4.16 -18.09
CA LEU A 158 -1.73 -5.38 -17.26
C LEU A 158 -0.37 -5.55 -16.56
N ILE A 159 0.73 -5.33 -17.28
CA ILE A 159 2.08 -5.36 -16.70
C ILE A 159 2.22 -4.30 -15.60
N THR A 160 1.75 -3.08 -15.87
CA THR A 160 1.80 -1.97 -14.90
C THR A 160 0.96 -2.27 -13.67
N LEU A 161 -0.27 -2.77 -13.83
CA LEU A 161 -1.14 -3.14 -12.71
C LEU A 161 -0.56 -4.30 -11.89
N GLY A 162 0.02 -5.31 -12.54
CA GLY A 162 0.70 -6.41 -11.86
C GLY A 162 1.89 -5.94 -11.02
N LEU A 163 2.72 -5.06 -11.59
CA LEU A 163 3.84 -4.44 -10.88
C LEU A 163 3.35 -3.61 -9.68
N VAL A 164 2.38 -2.72 -9.89
CA VAL A 164 1.79 -1.88 -8.85
C VAL A 164 1.16 -2.71 -7.74
N PHE A 165 0.47 -3.82 -8.07
CA PHE A 165 -0.11 -4.73 -7.09
C PHE A 165 0.95 -5.40 -6.20
N PHE A 166 2.02 -5.93 -6.81
CA PHE A 166 3.14 -6.52 -6.08
C PHE A 166 3.77 -5.50 -5.12
N MET A 167 3.97 -4.30 -5.63
CA MET A 167 4.52 -3.16 -4.95
C MET A 167 3.67 -2.67 -3.76
N ILE A 168 2.35 -2.54 -3.94
CA ILE A 168 1.41 -2.21 -2.86
C ILE A 168 1.43 -3.29 -1.79
N ARG A 169 1.42 -4.57 -2.18
CA ARG A 169 1.50 -5.68 -1.22
C ARG A 169 2.79 -5.64 -0.40
N TYR A 170 3.92 -5.41 -1.07
CA TYR A 170 5.20 -5.22 -0.41
C TYR A 170 5.11 -4.05 0.59
N TRP A 171 4.65 -2.88 0.14
CA TRP A 171 4.52 -1.69 0.99
C TRP A 171 3.65 -1.92 2.23
N ILE A 172 2.45 -2.48 2.06
CA ILE A 172 1.51 -2.76 3.16
C ILE A 172 2.11 -3.76 4.14
N TYR A 173 2.81 -4.78 3.67
CA TYR A 173 3.48 -5.73 4.55
C TYR A 173 4.49 -5.04 5.47
N TYR A 174 5.34 -4.15 4.95
CA TYR A 174 6.37 -3.51 5.78
C TYR A 174 5.86 -2.37 6.63
N MET A 175 4.91 -1.58 6.13
CA MET A 175 4.38 -0.44 6.87
C MET A 175 3.41 -0.86 7.99
N TYR A 176 2.67 -1.95 7.76
CA TYR A 176 1.58 -2.38 8.64
C TYR A 176 1.64 -3.87 8.97
N GLY A 177 1.64 -4.72 7.95
CA GLY A 177 1.45 -6.17 8.09
C GLY A 177 2.38 -6.80 9.11
N ARG A 178 3.68 -6.50 9.04
CA ARG A 178 4.69 -7.01 9.97
C ARG A 178 4.39 -6.63 11.41
N TYR A 179 4.12 -5.35 11.69
CA TYR A 179 3.86 -4.88 13.05
C TYR A 179 2.52 -5.41 13.58
N ILE A 180 1.52 -5.54 12.70
CA ILE A 180 0.25 -6.19 13.04
C ILE A 180 0.48 -7.65 13.39
N ASP A 181 1.24 -8.39 12.58
CA ASP A 181 1.53 -9.79 12.82
C ASP A 181 2.35 -9.98 14.11
N ASP A 182 3.29 -9.07 14.40
CA ASP A 182 4.06 -9.06 15.66
C ASP A 182 3.13 -8.80 16.87
N VAL A 183 2.15 -7.88 16.76
CA VAL A 183 1.13 -7.65 17.82
C VAL A 183 0.21 -8.86 17.98
N VAL A 184 -0.26 -9.44 16.87
CA VAL A 184 -1.12 -10.63 16.88
C VAL A 184 -0.43 -11.78 17.59
N ARG A 185 0.85 -12.00 17.30
CA ARG A 185 1.65 -13.04 17.97
C ARG A 185 1.77 -12.79 19.47
N LEU A 186 2.09 -11.55 19.87
CA LEU A 186 2.19 -11.19 21.30
C LEU A 186 0.85 -11.37 22.02
N VAL A 187 -0.28 -11.05 21.36
CA VAL A 187 -1.64 -11.28 21.89
C VAL A 187 -1.93 -12.78 22.03
N ASP A 188 -1.49 -13.61 21.08
CA ASP A 188 -1.73 -15.06 21.11
C ASP A 188 -0.88 -15.74 22.20
N GLU A 189 0.39 -15.35 22.34
CA GLU A 189 1.28 -15.78 23.43
C GLU A 189 0.72 -15.40 24.82
N LEU A 190 0.11 -14.22 24.94
CA LEU A 190 -0.53 -13.77 26.18
C LEU A 190 -1.76 -14.58 26.56
N ASN A 191 -2.51 -15.07 25.59
CA ASN A 191 -3.71 -15.89 25.80
C ASN A 191 -3.39 -17.39 25.94
N GLY A 192 -2.11 -17.77 25.98
CA GLY A 192 -1.68 -19.16 26.07
C GLY A 192 -2.05 -20.00 24.84
N ILE A 193 -2.27 -19.35 23.70
CA ILE A 193 -2.41 -20.02 22.41
C ILE A 193 -0.98 -20.24 21.92
N GLU A 194 -0.56 -21.50 21.80
CA GLU A 194 0.75 -21.79 21.22
C GLU A 194 0.81 -21.13 19.82
N PRO A 195 1.77 -20.22 19.59
CA PRO A 195 1.91 -19.60 18.30
C PRO A 195 2.17 -20.73 17.31
N LYS A 196 1.29 -20.86 16.31
CA LYS A 196 1.51 -21.78 15.19
C LYS A 196 2.93 -21.49 14.69
N ASP A 197 3.83 -22.45 14.82
CA ASP A 197 5.26 -22.32 14.54
C ASP A 197 5.42 -21.63 13.18
N SER A 198 5.59 -20.31 13.21
CA SER A 198 5.85 -19.53 12.01
C SER A 198 7.35 -19.50 11.92
N ASP A 199 7.85 -20.67 11.54
CA ASP A 199 9.22 -20.99 11.22
C ASP A 199 9.62 -20.15 9.99
N VAL A 200 9.82 -18.85 10.22
CA VAL A 200 10.39 -17.94 9.24
C VAL A 200 11.42 -17.17 10.02
N LYS A 201 12.67 -17.65 9.94
CA LYS A 201 13.84 -16.77 9.97
C LYS A 201 13.57 -15.65 8.96
N LYS A 202 12.92 -14.56 9.41
CA LYS A 202 12.55 -13.40 8.58
C LYS A 202 13.87 -12.86 8.05
N LYS A 203 14.20 -13.15 6.79
CA LYS A 203 15.38 -12.61 6.13
C LYS A 203 15.25 -11.09 6.21
N ILE A 204 16.19 -10.44 6.88
CA ILE A 204 16.22 -8.99 7.01
C ILE A 204 16.30 -8.40 5.61
N THR A 205 15.20 -7.81 5.16
CA THR A 205 15.09 -7.25 3.81
C THR A 205 15.80 -5.91 3.71
N TRP A 206 15.97 -5.42 2.49
CA TRP A 206 16.69 -4.17 2.22
C TRP A 206 16.03 -2.98 2.92
N PHE A 207 14.68 -2.94 2.95
CA PHE A 207 13.92 -1.92 3.68
C PHE A 207 14.22 -1.95 5.17
N GLU A 208 14.29 -3.13 5.78
CA GLU A 208 14.55 -3.27 7.22
C GLU A 208 15.98 -2.91 7.59
N ARG A 209 16.95 -3.24 6.74
CA ARG A 209 18.35 -2.87 6.93
C ARG A 209 18.50 -1.35 6.92
N SER A 210 17.91 -0.69 5.93
CA SER A 210 17.97 0.77 5.84
C SER A 210 17.17 1.40 6.99
N GLN A 211 15.96 0.92 7.29
CA GLN A 211 15.17 1.40 8.41
C GLN A 211 15.95 1.35 9.74
N LYS A 212 16.60 0.22 10.06
CA LYS A 212 17.44 0.09 11.25
C LYS A 212 18.60 1.09 11.25
N PHE A 213 19.26 1.29 10.11
CA PHE A 213 20.35 2.26 9.98
C PHE A 213 19.87 3.70 10.25
N PHE A 214 18.81 4.13 9.57
CA PHE A 214 18.27 5.48 9.72
C PHE A 214 17.71 5.70 11.14
N MET A 215 17.06 4.70 11.71
CA MET A 215 16.50 4.75 13.06
C MET A 215 17.58 4.80 14.14
N ASN A 216 18.70 4.08 13.97
CA ASN A 216 19.84 4.16 14.89
C ASN A 216 20.53 5.54 14.85
N LYS A 217 20.55 6.19 13.68
CA LYS A 217 21.22 7.49 13.49
C LYS A 217 20.37 8.69 13.88
N TRP A 218 19.06 8.65 13.58
CA TRP A 218 18.16 9.82 13.69
C TRP A 218 16.82 9.50 14.36
N GLY A 219 16.68 8.33 14.99
CA GLY A 219 15.47 7.93 15.71
C GLY A 219 14.22 7.87 14.81
N VAL A 220 13.09 8.38 15.32
CA VAL A 220 11.80 8.40 14.61
C VAL A 220 11.88 9.20 13.30
N SER A 221 12.57 10.33 13.29
CA SER A 221 12.77 11.14 12.07
C SER A 221 13.55 10.38 11.00
N GLY A 222 14.47 9.50 11.41
CA GLY A 222 15.18 8.60 10.50
C GLY A 222 14.25 7.58 9.83
N ASN A 223 13.29 7.00 10.57
CA ASN A 223 12.29 6.11 9.99
C ASN A 223 11.44 6.84 8.92
N ILE A 224 10.99 8.06 9.22
CA ILE A 224 10.24 8.89 8.27
C ILE A 224 11.05 9.11 7.00
N LEU A 225 12.33 9.50 7.14
CA LEU A 225 13.22 9.72 5.99
C LEU A 225 13.40 8.44 5.16
N ASN A 226 13.63 7.29 5.80
CA ASN A 226 13.75 6.01 5.13
C ASN A 226 12.49 5.67 4.31
N THR A 227 11.31 5.85 4.90
CA THR A 227 10.02 5.62 4.24
C THR A 227 9.85 6.52 3.02
N VAL A 228 10.15 7.82 3.13
CA VAL A 228 10.08 8.75 1.99
C VAL A 228 11.07 8.37 0.88
N LEU A 229 12.31 8.03 1.24
CA LEU A 229 13.32 7.61 0.27
C LEU A 229 12.92 6.35 -0.49
N TRP A 230 12.35 5.36 0.20
CA TRP A 230 11.86 4.14 -0.43
C TRP A 230 10.69 4.40 -1.35
N PHE A 231 9.74 5.25 -0.93
CA PHE A 231 8.61 5.64 -1.78
C PHE A 231 9.08 6.30 -3.09
N ILE A 232 10.04 7.23 -3.00
CA ILE A 232 10.63 7.90 -4.17
C ILE A 232 11.42 6.90 -5.04
N SER A 233 12.24 6.07 -4.42
CA SER A 233 13.07 5.07 -5.14
C SER A 233 12.21 4.06 -5.89
N MET A 234 11.09 3.66 -5.29
CA MET A 234 10.09 2.79 -5.89
C MET A 234 9.43 3.41 -7.13
N TYR A 235 9.16 4.70 -7.10
CA TYR A 235 8.66 5.43 -8.27
C TYR A 235 9.68 5.41 -9.43
N PHE A 236 10.95 5.71 -9.15
CA PHE A 236 12.01 5.62 -10.17
C PHE A 236 12.22 4.19 -10.68
N PHE A 237 12.13 3.19 -9.80
CA PHE A 237 12.22 1.79 -10.17
C PHE A 237 11.10 1.38 -11.13
N ILE A 238 9.85 1.79 -10.87
CA ILE A 238 8.72 1.53 -11.76
C ILE A 238 8.98 2.12 -13.15
N ILE A 239 9.42 3.38 -13.22
CA ILE A 239 9.74 4.03 -14.50
C ILE A 239 10.85 3.27 -15.23
N ALA A 240 11.97 2.98 -14.56
CA ALA A 240 13.11 2.28 -15.16
C ALA A 240 12.75 0.85 -15.61
N PHE A 241 11.90 0.15 -14.85
CA PHE A 241 11.44 -1.18 -15.20
C PHE A 241 10.52 -1.16 -16.43
N LEU A 242 9.56 -0.22 -16.47
CA LEU A 242 8.66 -0.07 -17.61
C LEU A 242 9.41 0.37 -18.88
N THR A 243 10.40 1.27 -18.78
CA THR A 243 11.24 1.64 -19.93
C THR A 243 12.08 0.49 -20.42
N LEU A 244 12.66 -0.33 -19.52
CA LEU A 244 13.41 -1.52 -19.90
C LEU A 244 12.51 -2.55 -20.62
N ILE A 245 11.31 -2.81 -20.10
CA ILE A 245 10.35 -3.70 -20.74
C ILE A 245 10.00 -3.19 -22.14
N LEU A 246 9.73 -1.90 -22.28
CA LEU A 246 9.40 -1.29 -23.57
C LEU A 246 10.57 -1.41 -24.56
N LEU A 247 11.80 -1.21 -24.12
CA LEU A 247 13.00 -1.43 -24.94
C LEU A 247 13.14 -2.89 -25.38
N ILE A 248 12.90 -3.85 -24.48
CA ILE A 248 12.92 -5.29 -24.81
C ILE A 248 11.88 -5.61 -25.88
N PHE A 249 10.65 -5.10 -25.73
CA PHE A 249 9.60 -5.28 -26.74
C PHE A 249 9.98 -4.69 -28.10
N ILE A 250 10.59 -3.50 -28.13
CA ILE A 250 11.07 -2.88 -29.38
C ILE A 250 12.16 -3.75 -30.03
N ILE A 251 13.16 -4.21 -29.25
CA ILE A 251 14.26 -5.03 -29.77
C ILE A 251 13.75 -6.36 -30.33
N ILE A 252 12.84 -7.03 -29.61
CA ILE A 252 12.24 -8.28 -30.07
C ILE A 252 11.36 -8.03 -31.31
N GLY A 253 10.57 -6.96 -31.31
CA GLY A 253 9.72 -6.58 -32.44
C GLY A 253 10.51 -6.31 -33.72
N ILE A 254 11.66 -5.64 -33.62
CA ILE A 254 12.58 -5.45 -34.76
C ILE A 254 13.18 -6.79 -35.19
N LYS A 255 13.65 -7.62 -34.25
CA LYS A 255 14.28 -8.92 -34.57
C LYS A 255 13.33 -9.90 -35.25
N LEU A 256 12.04 -9.84 -34.93
CA LEU A 256 10.99 -10.68 -35.51
C LEU A 256 10.31 -10.05 -36.74
N ASN A 257 10.82 -8.91 -37.24
CA ASN A 257 10.25 -8.14 -38.35
C ASN A 257 8.79 -7.67 -38.13
N PHE A 258 8.32 -7.58 -36.88
CA PHE A 258 7.02 -6.99 -36.54
C PHE A 258 7.06 -5.46 -36.50
N ILE A 259 8.25 -4.87 -36.31
CA ILE A 259 8.46 -3.42 -36.26
C ILE A 259 9.57 -3.04 -37.25
N ASP A 260 9.25 -2.17 -38.21
CA ASP A 260 10.26 -1.61 -39.11
C ASP A 260 11.06 -0.51 -38.40
N ALA A 261 12.38 -0.73 -38.27
CA ALA A 261 13.31 0.18 -37.61
C ALA A 261 13.33 1.58 -38.27
N ILE A 262 13.17 1.65 -39.60
CA ILE A 262 13.18 2.92 -40.35
C ILE A 262 11.92 3.73 -40.01
N THR A 263 10.78 3.04 -39.92
CA THR A 263 9.49 3.66 -39.59
C THR A 263 9.46 4.13 -38.13
N LEU A 264 10.03 3.35 -37.20
CA LEU A 264 10.17 3.72 -35.79
C LEU A 264 11.06 4.95 -35.59
N GLN A 265 12.22 5.00 -36.26
CA GLN A 265 13.15 6.13 -36.17
C GLN A 265 12.52 7.42 -36.73
N ARG A 266 11.72 7.30 -37.81
CA ARG A 266 10.98 8.43 -38.39
C ARG A 266 9.87 8.93 -37.46
N ALA A 267 9.23 8.05 -36.69
CA ALA A 267 8.22 8.43 -35.69
C ALA A 267 8.84 9.12 -34.47
N LEU A 268 9.95 8.60 -33.95
CA LEU A 268 10.70 9.20 -32.84
C LEU A 268 11.21 10.62 -33.18
N ASN A 269 11.71 10.81 -34.40
CA ASN A 269 12.19 12.12 -34.87
C ASN A 269 11.07 13.16 -35.10
N ARG A 270 9.79 12.75 -35.13
CA ARG A 270 8.65 13.67 -35.21
C ARG A 270 8.13 14.12 -33.83
N LEU A 271 8.53 13.42 -32.76
CA LEU A 271 8.12 13.69 -31.39
C LEU A 271 9.10 14.60 -30.63
N ASN A 272 10.32 14.80 -31.15
CA ASN A 272 11.30 15.81 -30.71
C ASN A 272 11.19 17.07 -31.57
#